data_AF-A0AAV6RRX3-F1
#
_entry.id   AF-A0AAV6RRX3-F1
#
_cell.length_a   1.000
_cell.length_b   1.000
_cell.length_c   1.000
_cell.angle_alpha   90.00
_cell.angle_beta   90.00
_cell.angle_gamma   90.00
#
_symmetry.space_group_name_H-M   'P 1'
#
loop_
_entity.id
_entity.type
_entity.pdbx_description
1 polymer ?
#
loop_
_entity_poly.entity_id
_entity_poly.type
_entity_poly.pdbx_seq_one_letter_code
_entity_poly.pdbx_strand_id
1 'polypeptide(L)'
;MEAVYSQGISLAEALQERTMSHEKFWLTVTYLGDPNAAFFLIFPFTYFISKRTGVAVLWVAAISEWLNLVFKWMLFGERPFWWIGESGLYVNKQPKVQQFPSTCETGPGSPSGHAMVTAAVWWAVVSSLGSFLYSRTPRYVTFNVFSFLFFKESLNLSLNLLIYASSVVLSSAPYLLYVLMLVAVGISRVFILAHFPHQVVAGSITGIILGIILSRRVPAGRPLLFFFSVSIGLLLSALSIHAGLQQLGFDLSW
;
A
#
# COMPACT_ATOMS: atom_id res chain seq x y z
N MET A 1 -15.12 -15.56 -13.89
CA MET A 1 -14.28 -15.47 -12.68
C MET A 1 -13.24 -16.57 -12.63
N GLU A 2 -13.62 -17.83 -12.90
CA GLU A 2 -12.68 -18.98 -12.91
C GLU A 2 -11.42 -18.78 -13.76
N ALA A 3 -11.53 -18.19 -14.95
CA ALA A 3 -10.36 -17.89 -15.80
C ALA A 3 -9.36 -16.93 -15.15
N VAL A 4 -9.84 -15.95 -14.37
CA VAL A 4 -8.98 -14.99 -13.66
C VAL A 4 -8.26 -15.68 -12.49
N TYR A 5 -8.96 -16.59 -11.80
CA TYR A 5 -8.42 -17.35 -10.69
C TYR A 5 -7.41 -18.41 -11.16
N SER A 6 -7.71 -19.15 -12.23
CA SER A 6 -6.79 -20.14 -12.79
C SER A 6 -5.51 -19.50 -13.35
N GLN A 7 -5.62 -18.35 -14.01
CA GLN A 7 -4.45 -17.55 -14.42
C GLN A 7 -3.66 -17.06 -13.21
N GLY A 8 -4.33 -16.63 -12.15
CA GLY A 8 -3.69 -16.22 -10.90
C GLY A 8 -2.90 -17.34 -10.23
N ILE A 9 -3.44 -18.57 -10.22
CA ILE A 9 -2.74 -19.75 -9.69
C ILE A 9 -1.56 -20.15 -10.57
N SER A 10 -1.74 -20.14 -11.90
CA SER A 10 -0.63 -20.40 -12.82
C SER A 10 0.52 -19.40 -12.65
N LEU A 11 0.19 -18.12 -12.42
CA LEU A 11 1.20 -17.12 -12.10
C LEU A 11 1.89 -17.40 -10.75
N ALA A 12 1.13 -17.78 -9.71
CA ALA A 12 1.70 -18.11 -8.41
C ALA A 12 2.61 -19.35 -8.47
N GLU A 13 2.21 -20.40 -9.18
CA GLU A 13 3.02 -21.59 -9.45
C GLU A 13 4.31 -21.22 -10.18
N ALA A 14 4.22 -20.45 -11.26
CA ALA A 14 5.41 -19.99 -12.00
C ALA A 14 6.34 -19.10 -11.17
N LEU A 15 5.78 -18.26 -10.29
CA LEU A 15 6.55 -17.42 -9.37
C LEU A 15 7.30 -18.28 -8.35
N GLN A 16 6.62 -19.25 -7.74
CA GLN A 16 7.25 -20.19 -6.82
C GLN A 16 8.36 -20.95 -7.55
N GLU A 17 8.06 -21.67 -8.63
CA GLU A 17 9.06 -22.48 -9.37
C GLU A 17 10.33 -21.69 -9.75
N ARG A 18 10.20 -20.42 -10.13
CA ARG A 18 11.34 -19.57 -10.53
C ARG A 18 12.10 -18.93 -9.38
N THR A 19 11.42 -18.64 -8.26
CA THR A 19 12.00 -17.81 -7.19
C THR A 19 11.97 -18.46 -5.80
N MET A 20 11.68 -19.76 -5.71
CA MET A 20 11.73 -20.53 -4.46
C MET A 20 13.07 -20.38 -3.72
N SER A 21 14.19 -20.27 -4.43
CA SER A 21 15.51 -20.05 -3.82
C SER A 21 15.61 -18.76 -2.99
N HIS A 22 14.73 -17.79 -3.25
CA HIS A 22 14.64 -16.51 -2.57
C HIS A 22 13.40 -16.42 -1.65
N GLU A 23 12.87 -17.56 -1.19
CA GLU A 23 11.72 -17.62 -0.27
C GLU A 23 11.84 -16.64 0.90
N LYS A 24 12.98 -16.64 1.61
CA LYS A 24 13.21 -15.75 2.77
C LYS A 24 13.07 -14.28 2.41
N PHE A 25 13.48 -13.89 1.21
CA PHE A 25 13.31 -12.52 0.73
C PHE A 25 11.82 -12.19 0.56
N TRP A 26 11.04 -13.06 -0.09
CA TRP A 26 9.60 -12.83 -0.26
C TRP A 26 8.83 -12.79 1.06
N LEU A 27 9.15 -13.69 2.00
CA LEU A 27 8.56 -13.67 3.34
C LEU A 27 8.90 -12.39 4.10
N THR A 28 10.15 -11.92 4.00
CA THR A 28 10.58 -10.65 4.61
C THR A 28 9.85 -9.46 3.99
N VAL A 29 9.70 -9.43 2.67
CA VAL A 29 8.95 -8.37 1.97
C VAL A 29 7.48 -8.36 2.39
N THR A 30 6.87 -9.53 2.54
CA THR A 30 5.50 -9.67 3.08
C THR A 30 5.41 -9.10 4.49
N TYR A 31 6.37 -9.43 5.36
CA TYR A 31 6.39 -8.94 6.73
C TYR A 31 6.59 -7.42 6.81
N LEU A 32 7.42 -6.84 5.94
CA LEU A 32 7.59 -5.39 5.86
C LEU A 32 6.35 -4.67 5.31
N GLY A 33 5.56 -5.34 4.48
CA GLY A 33 4.27 -4.86 3.98
C GLY A 33 3.10 -5.10 4.93
N ASP A 34 3.36 -5.67 6.11
CA ASP A 34 2.34 -5.90 7.14
C ASP A 34 1.82 -4.55 7.67
N PRO A 35 0.50 -4.32 7.69
CA PRO A 35 -0.09 -3.11 8.25
C PRO A 35 0.39 -2.75 9.67
N ASN A 36 0.73 -3.75 10.50
CA ASN A 36 1.30 -3.56 11.83
C ASN A 36 2.61 -2.75 11.80
N ALA A 37 3.43 -2.92 10.76
CA ALA A 37 4.67 -2.16 10.59
C ALA A 37 4.39 -0.65 10.50
N ALA A 38 3.23 -0.24 9.98
CA ALA A 38 2.84 1.17 9.94
C ALA A 38 2.71 1.77 11.35
N PHE A 39 2.10 1.03 12.29
CA PHE A 39 1.88 1.50 13.66
C PHE A 39 3.12 1.38 14.54
N PHE A 40 3.88 0.29 14.42
CA PHE A 40 5.00 0.01 15.31
C PHE A 40 6.34 0.58 14.84
N LEU A 41 6.55 0.72 13.52
CA LEU A 41 7.84 1.15 12.96
C LEU A 41 7.74 2.51 12.27
N ILE A 42 6.84 2.65 11.30
CA ILE A 42 6.77 3.85 10.45
C ILE A 42 6.23 5.05 11.24
N PHE A 43 5.17 4.87 12.02
CA PHE A 43 4.57 5.95 12.81
C PHE A 43 5.56 6.57 13.81
N PRO A 44 6.22 5.82 14.71
CA PRO A 44 7.15 6.42 15.68
C PRO A 44 8.31 7.14 14.98
N PHE A 45 8.88 6.53 13.95
CA PHE A 45 9.98 7.10 13.19
C PHE A 45 9.59 8.41 12.49
N THR A 46 8.48 8.42 11.75
CA THR A 46 8.02 9.61 11.03
C THR A 46 7.53 10.71 11.97
N TYR A 47 6.92 10.36 13.11
CA TYR A 47 6.50 11.33 14.12
C TYR A 47 7.68 12.05 14.76
N PHE A 48 8.80 11.34 14.99
CA PHE A 48 10.03 11.94 15.52
C PHE A 48 10.64 12.96 14.56
N ILE A 49 10.62 12.67 13.25
CA ILE A 49 11.14 13.59 12.22
C ILE A 49 10.18 14.76 11.96
N SER A 50 8.88 14.47 11.83
CA SER A 50 7.83 15.44 11.54
C SER A 50 6.53 14.99 12.20
N LYS A 51 6.13 15.70 13.27
CA LYS A 51 4.88 15.40 13.98
C LYS A 51 3.67 15.33 13.06
N ARG A 52 3.58 16.24 12.07
CA ARG A 52 2.49 16.25 11.08
C ARG A 52 2.50 14.98 10.22
N THR A 53 3.67 14.54 9.77
CA THR A 53 3.82 13.33 8.95
C THR A 53 3.52 12.08 9.76
N GLY A 54 3.97 12.01 11.01
CA GLY A 54 3.60 10.91 11.91
C GLY A 54 2.11 10.82 12.17
N VAL A 55 1.44 11.94 12.47
CA VAL A 55 -0.03 11.96 12.61
C VAL A 55 -0.71 11.56 11.30
N ALA A 56 -0.17 11.96 10.15
CA ALA A 56 -0.68 11.54 8.84
C ALA A 56 -0.57 10.01 8.65
N VAL A 57 0.58 9.41 8.97
CA VAL A 57 0.79 7.96 8.89
C VAL A 57 -0.22 7.22 9.77
N LEU A 58 -0.37 7.63 11.03
CA LEU A 58 -1.30 6.98 11.96
C LEU A 58 -2.76 7.13 11.48
N TRP A 59 -3.14 8.32 11.05
CA TRP A 59 -4.47 8.62 10.53
C TRP A 59 -4.80 7.80 9.28
N VAL A 60 -3.87 7.76 8.33
CA VAL A 60 -4.03 7.03 7.07
C VAL A 60 -4.07 5.53 7.31
N ALA A 61 -3.21 4.99 8.18
CA ALA A 61 -3.18 3.57 8.52
C ALA A 61 -4.51 3.13 9.14
N ALA A 62 -4.98 3.81 10.19
CA ALA A 62 -6.21 3.45 10.90
C ALA A 62 -7.45 3.45 10.01
N ILE A 63 -7.64 4.50 9.19
CA ILE A 63 -8.79 4.58 8.28
C ILE A 63 -8.67 3.57 7.13
N SER A 64 -7.47 3.34 6.61
CA SER A 64 -7.26 2.39 5.51
C SER A 64 -7.46 0.94 5.95
N GLU A 65 -7.02 0.58 7.16
CA GLU A 65 -7.30 -0.74 7.73
C GLU A 65 -8.79 -0.96 7.96
N TRP A 66 -9.47 0.03 8.56
CA TRP A 66 -10.91 -0.05 8.79
C TRP A 66 -11.68 -0.22 7.47
N LEU A 67 -11.33 0.57 6.44
CA LEU A 67 -11.94 0.43 5.11
C LEU A 67 -11.59 -0.92 4.46
N ASN A 68 -10.36 -1.41 4.62
CA ASN A 68 -9.98 -2.73 4.10
C ASN A 68 -10.84 -3.83 4.73
N LEU A 69 -11.05 -3.78 6.04
CA LEU A 69 -11.89 -4.72 6.77
C LEU A 69 -13.34 -4.70 6.25
N VAL A 70 -13.92 -3.51 6.13
CA VAL A 70 -15.28 -3.36 5.59
C VAL A 70 -15.37 -3.89 4.16
N PHE A 71 -14.42 -3.55 3.29
CA PHE A 71 -14.44 -4.04 1.90
C PHE A 71 -14.28 -5.55 1.81
N LYS A 72 -13.46 -6.17 2.67
CA LYS A 72 -13.34 -7.63 2.74
C LYS A 72 -14.68 -8.28 3.04
N TRP A 73 -15.39 -7.77 4.04
CA TRP A 73 -16.72 -8.28 4.39
C TRP A 73 -17.79 -7.99 3.33
N MET A 74 -17.65 -6.95 2.52
CA MET A 74 -18.64 -6.65 1.47
C MET A 74 -18.37 -7.42 0.16
N LEU A 75 -17.11 -7.69 -0.15
CA LEU A 75 -16.70 -8.28 -1.43
C LEU A 75 -16.55 -9.81 -1.41
N PHE A 76 -16.41 -10.42 -0.23
CA PHE A 76 -16.31 -11.88 -0.05
C PHE A 76 -15.35 -12.55 -1.05
N GLY A 77 -14.15 -12.00 -1.19
CA GLY A 77 -13.18 -12.49 -2.17
C GLY A 77 -12.52 -13.80 -1.75
N GLU A 78 -12.42 -14.74 -2.69
CA GLU A 78 -11.69 -16.00 -2.56
C GLU A 78 -10.19 -15.81 -2.26
N ARG A 79 -9.57 -16.78 -1.59
CA ARG A 79 -8.10 -16.84 -1.46
C ARG A 79 -7.52 -17.95 -2.34
N PRO A 80 -6.38 -17.72 -3.02
CA PRO A 80 -5.83 -18.68 -3.98
C PRO A 80 -5.61 -20.08 -3.41
N PHE A 81 -5.07 -20.18 -2.19
CA PHE A 81 -4.74 -21.48 -1.59
C PHE A 81 -5.99 -22.35 -1.35
N TRP A 82 -7.05 -21.77 -0.78
CA TRP A 82 -8.31 -22.47 -0.51
C TRP A 82 -9.08 -22.78 -1.80
N TRP A 83 -9.11 -21.83 -2.74
CA TRP A 83 -9.83 -21.98 -4.00
C TRP A 83 -9.32 -23.14 -4.87
N ILE A 84 -8.04 -23.52 -4.78
CA ILE A 84 -7.50 -24.70 -5.47
C ILE A 84 -8.26 -25.98 -5.07
N GLY A 85 -8.58 -26.12 -3.77
CA GLY A 85 -9.31 -27.28 -3.25
C GLY A 85 -10.82 -27.20 -3.51
N GLU A 86 -11.41 -26.01 -3.41
CA GLU A 86 -12.86 -25.80 -3.51
C GLU A 86 -13.37 -25.79 -4.96
N SER A 87 -12.54 -25.35 -5.92
CA SER A 87 -12.97 -25.19 -7.32
C SER A 87 -13.25 -26.51 -8.06
N GLY A 88 -12.74 -27.65 -7.57
CA GLY A 88 -12.85 -28.95 -8.26
C GLY A 88 -12.06 -29.05 -9.58
N LEU A 89 -11.36 -27.99 -10.00
CA LEU A 89 -10.63 -27.95 -11.28
C LEU A 89 -9.28 -28.69 -11.24
N TYR A 90 -8.71 -28.87 -10.04
CA TYR A 90 -7.36 -29.40 -9.85
C TYR A 90 -7.34 -30.84 -9.31
N VAL A 91 -8.45 -31.58 -9.41
CA VAL A 91 -8.57 -32.98 -8.93
C VAL A 91 -7.58 -33.91 -9.64
N ASN A 92 -7.45 -33.78 -10.96
CA ASN A 92 -6.61 -34.67 -11.77
C ASN A 92 -5.15 -34.20 -11.86
N LYS A 93 -4.90 -32.89 -11.71
CA LYS A 93 -3.56 -32.29 -11.81
C LYS A 93 -3.47 -31.11 -10.84
N GLN A 94 -2.92 -31.37 -9.66
CA GLN A 94 -2.70 -30.34 -8.67
C GLN A 94 -1.52 -29.43 -9.06
N PRO A 95 -1.63 -28.11 -8.83
CA PRO A 95 -0.52 -27.19 -9.05
C PRO A 95 0.59 -27.44 -8.01
N LYS A 96 1.85 -27.30 -8.42
CA LYS A 96 3.03 -27.53 -7.57
C LYS A 96 3.33 -26.32 -6.70
N VAL A 97 2.40 -25.99 -5.81
CA VAL A 97 2.49 -24.83 -4.93
C VAL A 97 2.72 -25.24 -3.48
N GLN A 98 3.48 -24.44 -2.75
CA GLN A 98 3.80 -24.63 -1.34
C GLN A 98 3.04 -23.61 -0.49
N GLN A 99 2.65 -24.04 0.70
CA GLN A 99 2.06 -23.18 1.73
C GLN A 99 3.16 -22.55 2.61
N PHE A 100 2.88 -21.37 3.13
CA PHE A 100 3.74 -20.63 4.07
C PHE A 100 2.94 -20.24 5.32
N PRO A 101 3.60 -19.87 6.43
CA PRO A 101 2.90 -19.47 7.66
C PRO A 101 1.86 -18.34 7.46
N SER A 102 2.10 -17.41 6.53
CA SER A 102 1.19 -16.31 6.20
C SER A 102 0.22 -16.61 5.05
N THR A 103 0.16 -17.85 4.56
CA THR A 103 -0.81 -18.28 3.54
C THR A 103 -2.22 -18.37 4.12
N CYS A 104 -2.34 -18.92 5.34
CA CYS A 104 -3.61 -19.21 6.00
C CYS A 104 -4.15 -18.02 6.82
N GLU A 105 -4.31 -16.88 6.17
CA GLU A 105 -5.01 -15.75 6.80
C GLU A 105 -6.51 -16.00 6.87
N THR A 106 -7.13 -15.56 7.96
CA THR A 106 -8.57 -15.71 8.20
C THR A 106 -9.40 -14.69 7.43
N GLY A 107 -10.62 -15.08 7.06
CA GLY A 107 -11.61 -14.23 6.41
C GLY A 107 -11.29 -13.86 4.95
N PRO A 108 -12.16 -13.04 4.33
CA PRO A 108 -12.12 -12.78 2.89
C PRO A 108 -10.83 -12.13 2.37
N GLY A 109 -10.47 -12.47 1.14
CA GLY A 109 -9.22 -12.09 0.49
C GLY A 109 -9.24 -10.75 -0.28
N SER A 110 -10.39 -10.16 -0.60
CA SER A 110 -10.46 -8.99 -1.49
C SER A 110 -10.91 -7.70 -0.78
N PRO A 111 -10.18 -6.58 -0.87
CA PRO A 111 -8.86 -6.41 -1.49
C PRO A 111 -7.71 -6.75 -0.53
N SER A 112 -6.49 -6.86 -1.07
CA SER A 112 -5.32 -7.17 -0.24
C SER A 112 -5.00 -6.03 0.75
N GLY A 113 -5.07 -6.34 2.05
CA GLY A 113 -4.79 -5.38 3.13
C GLY A 113 -3.33 -4.92 3.16
N HIS A 114 -2.38 -5.84 2.95
CA HIS A 114 -0.96 -5.51 2.87
C HIS A 114 -0.69 -4.51 1.73
N ALA A 115 -1.22 -4.75 0.53
CA ALA A 115 -1.05 -3.86 -0.60
C ALA A 115 -1.74 -2.50 -0.40
N MET A 116 -2.98 -2.50 0.11
CA MET A 116 -3.79 -1.30 0.31
C MET A 116 -3.22 -0.38 1.38
N VAL A 117 -2.92 -0.91 2.57
CA VAL A 117 -2.40 -0.11 3.67
C VAL A 117 -0.98 0.37 3.39
N THR A 118 -0.12 -0.50 2.84
CA THR A 118 1.24 -0.10 2.41
C THR A 118 1.17 1.04 1.39
N ALA A 119 0.28 0.95 0.40
CA ALA A 119 0.10 2.00 -0.60
C ALA A 119 -0.35 3.32 0.03
N ALA A 120 -1.32 3.28 0.94
CA ALA A 120 -1.84 4.47 1.58
C ALA A 120 -0.80 5.13 2.51
N VAL A 121 -0.19 4.35 3.39
CA VAL A 121 0.77 4.83 4.39
C VAL A 121 2.01 5.40 3.72
N TRP A 122 2.61 4.66 2.78
CA TRP A 122 3.82 5.15 2.13
C TRP A 122 3.56 6.34 1.23
N TRP A 123 2.35 6.52 0.68
CA TRP A 123 1.99 7.77 0.02
C TRP A 123 2.15 8.98 0.96
N ALA A 124 1.70 8.87 2.21
CA ALA A 124 1.84 9.93 3.20
C ALA A 124 3.32 10.26 3.49
N VAL A 125 4.18 9.23 3.54
CA VAL A 125 5.62 9.38 3.75
C VAL A 125 6.30 10.00 2.54
N VAL A 126 6.11 9.44 1.34
CA VAL A 126 6.83 9.88 0.13
C VAL A 126 6.36 11.23 -0.38
N SER A 127 5.08 11.58 -0.21
CA SER A 127 4.60 12.92 -0.54
C SER A 127 5.21 13.98 0.37
N SER A 128 5.37 13.69 1.66
CA SER A 128 6.06 14.56 2.62
C SER A 128 7.55 14.67 2.29
N LEU A 129 8.22 13.55 2.03
CA LEU A 129 9.65 13.50 1.71
C LEU A 129 9.96 14.18 0.38
N GLY A 130 9.19 13.88 -0.67
CA GLY A 130 9.34 14.48 -1.99
C GLY A 130 9.16 15.98 -1.96
N SER A 131 8.16 16.49 -1.22
CA SER A 131 7.95 17.93 -1.02
C SER A 131 9.11 18.58 -0.26
N PHE A 132 9.63 17.89 0.76
CA PHE A 132 10.79 18.37 1.53
C PHE A 132 12.05 18.45 0.66
N LEU A 133 12.38 17.38 -0.07
CA LEU A 133 13.53 17.34 -0.98
C LEU A 133 13.42 18.39 -2.08
N TYR A 134 12.23 18.55 -2.67
CA TYR A 134 11.94 19.59 -3.64
C TYR A 134 12.19 20.99 -3.06
N SER A 135 11.70 21.26 -1.85
CA SER A 135 11.88 22.57 -1.19
C SER A 135 13.32 22.90 -0.80
N ARG A 136 14.15 21.87 -0.52
CA ARG A 136 15.55 21.99 -0.10
C ARG A 136 16.53 22.10 -1.27
N THR A 137 16.06 21.88 -2.49
CA THR A 137 16.92 22.02 -3.65
C THR A 137 17.16 23.51 -3.92
N PRO A 138 18.42 23.99 -3.96
CA PRO A 138 18.70 25.41 -4.16
C PRO A 138 18.04 25.94 -5.42
N ARG A 139 17.10 26.87 -5.23
CA ARG A 139 16.53 27.70 -6.29
C ARG A 139 17.60 28.70 -6.72
N TYR A 140 18.48 28.33 -7.63
CA TYR A 140 19.33 29.33 -8.32
C TYR A 140 18.55 30.16 -9.33
N VAL A 141 17.26 29.87 -9.56
CA VAL A 141 16.45 30.60 -10.54
C VAL A 141 15.04 30.83 -9.99
N THR A 142 14.80 32.01 -9.44
CA THR A 142 13.51 32.68 -9.61
C THR A 142 13.36 32.94 -11.10
N PHE A 143 12.69 32.03 -11.82
CA PHE A 143 12.36 32.25 -13.22
C PHE A 143 11.23 33.29 -13.27
N ASN A 144 11.58 34.56 -13.09
CA ASN A 144 10.72 35.65 -13.53
C ASN A 144 10.74 35.59 -15.05
N VAL A 145 9.65 35.12 -15.65
CA VAL A 145 9.42 35.15 -17.12
C VAL A 145 9.68 36.56 -17.69
N PHE A 146 9.55 37.60 -16.86
CA PHE A 146 9.86 38.99 -17.20
C PHE A 146 11.34 39.33 -17.38
N SER A 147 12.28 38.56 -16.83
CA SER A 147 13.73 38.84 -16.97
C SER A 147 14.34 38.22 -18.23
N PHE A 148 13.58 37.38 -18.95
CA PHE A 148 14.02 36.68 -20.16
C PHE A 148 14.26 37.62 -21.35
N LEU A 149 13.71 38.83 -21.33
CA LEU A 149 13.82 39.76 -22.45
C LEU A 149 15.12 40.58 -22.48
N PHE A 150 16.00 40.53 -21.47
CA PHE A 150 17.11 41.49 -21.38
C PHE A 150 18.51 40.98 -21.03
N PHE A 151 18.76 39.68 -20.84
CA PHE A 151 20.13 39.23 -20.52
C PHE A 151 20.62 38.05 -21.36
N LYS A 152 21.62 38.35 -22.19
CA LYS A 152 22.34 37.44 -23.08
C LYS A 152 23.47 36.78 -22.28
N GLU A 153 23.23 35.62 -21.67
CA GLU A 153 24.28 34.78 -21.09
C GLU A 153 24.03 33.29 -21.39
N SER A 154 24.70 32.76 -22.42
CA SER A 154 24.47 31.41 -22.94
C SER A 154 25.22 30.29 -22.18
N LEU A 155 26.08 30.62 -21.19
CA LEU A 155 26.82 29.63 -20.40
C LEU A 155 26.07 29.16 -19.14
N ASN A 156 25.11 29.94 -18.64
CA ASN A 156 24.35 29.65 -17.42
C ASN A 156 23.10 28.79 -17.67
N LEU A 157 22.64 28.68 -18.93
CA LEU A 157 21.40 27.96 -19.26
C LEU A 157 21.54 26.45 -19.12
N SER A 158 22.63 25.85 -19.62
CA SER A 158 22.88 24.41 -19.54
C SER A 158 23.09 23.95 -18.10
N LEU A 159 23.83 24.72 -17.29
CA LEU A 159 24.07 24.43 -15.88
C LEU A 159 22.78 24.54 -15.05
N ASN A 160 21.95 25.57 -15.28
CA ASN A 160 20.66 25.72 -14.61
C ASN A 160 19.65 24.64 -15.03
N LEU A 161 19.66 24.21 -16.30
CA LEU A 161 18.86 23.08 -16.77
C LEU A 161 19.30 21.77 -16.12
N LEU A 162 20.62 21.57 -15.97
CA LEU A 162 21.19 20.40 -15.30
C LEU A 162 20.82 20.38 -13.81
N ILE A 163 20.95 21.50 -13.10
CA ILE A 163 20.57 21.64 -11.68
C ILE A 163 19.07 21.42 -11.50
N TYR A 164 18.24 21.98 -12.38
CA TYR A 164 16.80 21.75 -12.38
C TYR A 164 16.46 20.27 -12.65
N ALA A 165 17.07 19.64 -13.66
CA ALA A 165 16.88 18.23 -13.94
C ALA A 165 17.31 17.35 -12.76
N SER A 166 18.45 17.62 -12.12
CA SER A 166 18.92 16.93 -10.92
C SER A 166 17.95 17.09 -9.74
N SER A 167 17.32 18.27 -9.59
CA SER A 167 16.33 18.52 -8.54
C SER A 167 15.05 17.70 -8.71
N VAL A 168 14.57 17.57 -9.95
CA VAL A 168 13.39 16.78 -10.29
C VAL A 168 13.68 15.29 -10.11
N VAL A 169 14.85 14.83 -10.56
CA VAL A 169 15.29 13.44 -10.38
C VAL A 169 15.37 13.08 -8.89
N LEU A 170 15.99 13.94 -8.07
CA LEU A 170 16.11 13.71 -6.62
C LEU A 170 14.74 13.69 -5.93
N SER A 171 13.82 14.57 -6.32
CA SER A 171 12.45 14.59 -5.77
C SER A 171 11.59 13.41 -6.25
N SER A 172 11.90 12.83 -7.42
CA SER A 172 11.19 11.66 -7.95
C SER A 172 11.65 10.32 -7.35
N ALA A 173 12.87 10.24 -6.81
CA ALA A 173 13.44 9.00 -6.30
C ALA A 173 12.58 8.32 -5.20
N PRO A 174 11.98 9.04 -4.22
CA PRO A 174 11.07 8.45 -3.25
C PRO A 174 9.84 7.79 -3.89
N TYR A 175 9.29 8.37 -4.96
CA TYR A 175 8.13 7.82 -5.66
C TYR A 175 8.49 6.57 -6.46
N LEU A 176 9.69 6.53 -7.06
CA LEU A 176 10.18 5.32 -7.71
C LEU A 176 10.35 4.18 -6.71
N LEU A 177 11.01 4.44 -5.57
CA LEU A 177 11.18 3.45 -4.51
C LEU A 177 9.84 2.96 -3.96
N TYR A 178 8.88 3.87 -3.81
CA TYR A 178 7.51 3.54 -3.42
C TYR A 178 6.84 2.56 -4.38
N VAL A 179 6.91 2.83 -5.69
CA VAL A 179 6.33 1.92 -6.71
C VAL A 179 7.03 0.56 -6.68
N LEU A 180 8.36 0.53 -6.60
CA LEU A 180 9.13 -0.72 -6.53
C LEU A 180 8.76 -1.55 -5.30
N MET A 181 8.64 -0.90 -4.14
CA MET A 181 8.23 -1.56 -2.90
C MET A 181 6.79 -2.08 -3.00
N LEU A 182 5.86 -1.32 -3.59
CA LEU A 182 4.48 -1.80 -3.78
C LEU A 182 4.39 -3.01 -4.70
N VAL A 183 5.17 -3.01 -5.79
CA VAL A 183 5.27 -4.17 -6.68
C VAL A 183 5.87 -5.35 -5.93
N ALA A 184 6.92 -5.15 -5.13
CA ALA A 184 7.55 -6.21 -4.34
C ALA A 184 6.58 -6.82 -3.32
N VAL A 185 5.86 -6.00 -2.55
CA VAL A 185 4.81 -6.46 -1.62
C VAL A 185 3.73 -7.18 -2.42
N GLY A 186 3.28 -6.64 -3.54
CA GLY A 186 2.25 -7.28 -4.36
C GLY A 186 2.65 -8.68 -4.84
N ILE A 187 3.87 -8.83 -5.36
CA ILE A 187 4.42 -10.12 -5.79
C ILE A 187 4.56 -11.07 -4.60
N SER A 188 5.03 -10.60 -3.43
CA SER A 188 5.18 -11.45 -2.25
C SER A 188 3.85 -12.06 -1.82
N ARG A 189 2.75 -11.29 -1.91
CA ARG A 189 1.38 -11.74 -1.57
C ARG A 189 0.83 -12.80 -2.54
N VAL A 190 1.20 -12.73 -3.81
CA VAL A 190 0.87 -13.76 -4.81
C VAL A 190 1.75 -15.01 -4.61
N PHE A 191 3.05 -14.82 -4.35
CA PHE A 191 4.01 -15.89 -4.09
C PHE A 191 3.56 -16.78 -2.92
N ILE A 192 3.08 -16.19 -1.82
CA ILE A 192 2.59 -16.95 -0.66
C ILE A 192 1.14 -17.45 -0.79
N LEU A 193 0.50 -17.30 -1.96
CA LEU A 193 -0.89 -17.70 -2.25
C LEU A 193 -1.95 -17.05 -1.34
N ALA A 194 -1.63 -15.92 -0.72
CA ALA A 194 -2.58 -15.22 0.16
C ALA A 194 -3.59 -14.38 -0.62
N HIS A 195 -3.22 -13.91 -1.83
CA HIS A 195 -4.09 -13.11 -2.70
C HIS A 195 -3.88 -13.39 -4.17
N PHE A 196 -4.96 -13.23 -4.94
CA PHE A 196 -4.87 -13.19 -6.40
C PHE A 196 -4.29 -11.85 -6.89
N PRO A 197 -3.67 -11.80 -8.09
CA PRO A 197 -3.07 -10.58 -8.63
C PRO A 197 -4.05 -9.39 -8.73
N HIS A 198 -5.29 -9.64 -9.15
CA HIS A 198 -6.30 -8.58 -9.26
C HIS A 198 -6.69 -7.99 -7.89
N GLN A 199 -6.69 -8.79 -6.81
CA GLN A 199 -6.97 -8.31 -5.45
C GLN A 199 -5.85 -7.43 -4.92
N VAL A 200 -4.60 -7.76 -5.28
CA VAL A 200 -3.42 -6.93 -4.98
C VAL A 200 -3.51 -5.60 -5.73
N VAL A 201 -3.78 -5.63 -7.04
CA VAL A 201 -3.92 -4.42 -7.86
C VAL A 201 -5.06 -3.53 -7.35
N ALA A 202 -6.24 -4.10 -7.07
CA ALA A 202 -7.37 -3.37 -6.50
C ALA A 202 -7.01 -2.74 -5.14
N GLY A 203 -6.30 -3.50 -4.29
CA GLY A 203 -5.77 -3.00 -3.01
C GLY A 203 -4.83 -1.82 -3.20
N SER A 204 -3.81 -1.94 -4.05
CA SER A 204 -2.86 -0.87 -4.33
C SER A 204 -3.51 0.40 -4.87
N ILE A 205 -4.43 0.27 -5.84
CA ILE A 205 -5.15 1.43 -6.41
C ILE A 205 -5.98 2.13 -5.32
N THR A 206 -6.75 1.36 -4.55
CA THR A 206 -7.58 1.88 -3.46
C THR A 206 -6.69 2.57 -2.41
N GLY A 207 -5.57 1.95 -2.05
CA GLY A 207 -4.61 2.49 -1.10
C GLY A 207 -3.97 3.80 -1.57
N ILE A 208 -3.57 3.91 -2.83
CA ILE A 208 -3.06 5.17 -3.42
C ILE A 208 -4.11 6.28 -3.29
N ILE A 209 -5.36 5.99 -3.66
CA ILE A 209 -6.47 6.95 -3.60
C ILE A 209 -6.70 7.41 -2.16
N LEU A 210 -6.76 6.49 -1.20
CA LEU A 210 -6.90 6.81 0.22
C LEU A 210 -5.71 7.60 0.74
N GLY A 211 -4.49 7.21 0.39
CA GLY A 211 -3.27 7.95 0.70
C GLY A 211 -3.36 9.40 0.25
N ILE A 212 -3.78 9.66 -0.99
CA ILE A 212 -3.95 11.01 -1.54
C ILE A 212 -5.01 11.80 -0.76
N ILE A 213 -6.18 11.21 -0.52
CA ILE A 213 -7.33 11.91 0.10
C ILE A 213 -7.03 12.21 1.57
N LEU A 214 -6.58 11.20 2.32
CA LEU A 214 -6.38 11.29 3.76
C LEU A 214 -5.13 12.11 4.12
N SER A 215 -4.06 12.05 3.31
CA SER A 215 -2.87 12.89 3.53
C SER A 215 -3.13 14.38 3.28
N ARG A 216 -4.19 14.74 2.55
CA ARG A 216 -4.63 16.14 2.41
C ARG A 216 -5.43 16.63 3.62
N ARG A 217 -6.02 15.73 4.41
CA ARG A 217 -6.90 16.04 5.56
C ARG A 217 -6.35 15.50 6.88
N VAL A 218 -5.07 15.74 7.14
CA VAL A 218 -4.43 15.29 8.38
C VAL A 218 -4.99 16.06 9.58
N PRO A 219 -5.51 15.39 10.62
CA PRO A 219 -6.02 16.04 11.83
C PRO A 219 -4.88 16.50 12.77
N ALA A 220 -3.85 17.13 12.22
CA ALA A 220 -2.72 17.62 13.00
C ALA A 220 -3.18 18.74 13.95
N GLY A 221 -2.78 18.65 15.22
CA GLY A 221 -3.15 19.62 16.25
C GLY A 221 -4.53 19.41 16.89
N ARG A 222 -5.26 18.35 16.52
CA ARG A 222 -6.49 17.96 17.23
C ARG A 222 -6.17 17.41 18.63
N PRO A 223 -7.07 17.62 19.62
CA PRO A 223 -6.86 17.10 20.98
C PRO A 223 -6.92 15.57 21.01
N LEU A 224 -6.34 14.95 22.04
CA LEU A 224 -6.38 13.49 22.23
C LEU A 224 -7.80 12.91 22.23
N LEU A 225 -8.76 13.66 22.78
CA LEU A 225 -10.18 13.28 22.78
C LEU A 225 -10.71 13.03 21.37
N PHE A 226 -10.28 13.83 20.38
CA PHE A 226 -10.69 13.62 18.98
C PHE A 226 -10.24 12.24 18.47
N PHE A 227 -8.98 11.88 18.71
CA PHE A 227 -8.44 10.59 18.28
C PHE A 227 -9.11 9.44 19.02
N PHE A 228 -9.33 9.58 20.33
CA PHE A 228 -10.05 8.59 21.13
C PHE A 228 -11.47 8.37 20.63
N SER A 229 -12.22 9.45 20.37
CA SER A 229 -13.58 9.37 19.83
C SER A 229 -13.62 8.74 18.44
N VAL A 230 -12.69 9.07 17.55
CA VAL A 230 -12.61 8.43 16.23
C VAL A 230 -12.29 6.95 16.36
N SER A 231 -11.33 6.56 17.19
CA SER A 231 -10.97 5.15 17.39
C SER A 231 -12.15 4.34 17.93
N ILE A 232 -12.89 4.88 18.92
CA ILE A 232 -14.13 4.25 19.40
C ILE A 232 -15.16 4.15 18.28
N GLY A 233 -15.35 5.21 17.49
CA GLY A 233 -16.29 5.21 16.37
C GLY A 233 -15.96 4.14 15.32
N LEU A 234 -14.69 4.01 14.95
CA LEU A 234 -14.21 2.97 14.02
C LEU A 234 -14.44 1.56 14.60
N LEU A 235 -14.13 1.35 15.88
CA LEU A 235 -14.36 0.07 16.55
C LEU A 235 -15.85 -0.29 16.60
N LEU A 236 -16.69 0.61 17.12
CA LEU A 236 -18.13 0.36 17.27
C LEU A 236 -18.81 0.15 15.92
N SER A 237 -18.42 0.91 14.89
CA SER A 237 -18.95 0.71 13.54
C SER A 237 -18.51 -0.63 12.93
N ALA A 238 -17.26 -1.04 13.11
CA ALA A 238 -16.79 -2.35 12.66
C ALA A 238 -17.56 -3.49 13.35
N LEU A 239 -17.73 -3.42 14.67
CA LEU A 239 -18.51 -4.40 15.44
C LEU A 239 -19.97 -4.43 14.99
N SER A 240 -20.58 -3.26 14.73
CA SER A 240 -21.97 -3.17 14.27
C SER A 240 -22.15 -3.79 12.88
N ILE A 241 -21.23 -3.52 11.95
CA ILE A 241 -21.25 -4.11 10.60
C ILE A 241 -21.08 -5.63 10.69
N HIS A 242 -20.10 -6.10 11.48
CA HIS A 242 -19.86 -7.53 11.67
C HIS A 242 -21.10 -8.24 12.22
N ALA A 243 -21.68 -7.72 13.31
CA ALA A 243 -22.88 -8.29 13.90
C ALA A 243 -24.08 -8.27 12.94
N GLY A 244 -24.25 -7.19 12.17
CA GLY A 244 -25.30 -7.08 11.16
C GLY A 244 -25.16 -8.12 10.05
N LEU A 245 -23.94 -8.32 9.51
CA LEU A 245 -23.69 -9.33 8.47
C LEU A 245 -23.88 -10.76 8.99
N GLN A 246 -23.49 -11.06 10.23
CA GLN A 246 -23.75 -12.36 10.84
C GLN A 246 -25.26 -12.62 11.02
N GLN A 247 -26.04 -11.60 11.42
CA GLN A 247 -27.51 -11.73 11.51
C GLN A 247 -28.17 -11.97 10.15
N LEU A 248 -27.57 -11.48 9.07
CA LEU A 248 -28.00 -11.77 7.69
C LEU A 248 -27.55 -13.16 7.19
N GLY A 249 -26.80 -13.92 7.99
CA GLY A 249 -26.36 -15.28 7.68
C GLY A 249 -25.04 -15.37 6.91
N PHE A 250 -24.26 -14.30 6.83
CA PHE A 250 -22.93 -14.34 6.21
C PHE A 250 -21.87 -14.89 7.17
N ASP A 251 -21.06 -15.86 6.70
CA ASP A 251 -19.87 -16.31 7.40
C ASP A 251 -18.69 -15.37 7.08
N LEU A 252 -18.29 -14.57 8.08
CA LEU A 252 -17.18 -13.62 7.95
C LEU A 252 -15.82 -14.25 8.28
N SER A 253 -15.82 -15.46 8.83
CA SER A 253 -14.64 -16.21 9.26
C SER A 253 -14.23 -17.32 8.28
N TRP A 254 -15.02 -17.53 7.24
CA TRP A 254 -14.73 -18.43 6.12
C TRP A 254 -13.28 -18.28 5.61
#